data_AF-A0A816SYB8-F1
#
_entry.id   AF-A0A816SYB8-F1
#
_cell.length_a   1.000
_cell.length_b   1.000
_cell.length_c   1.000
_cell.angle_alpha   90.00
_cell.angle_beta   90.00
_cell.angle_gamma   90.00
#
_symmetry.space_group_name_H-M   'P 1'
#
loop_
_entity.id
_entity.type
_entity.pdbx_description
1 polymer ?
#
loop_
_entity_poly.entity_id
_entity_poly.type
_entity_poly.pdbx_seq_one_letter_code
_entity_poly.pdbx_strand_id
1 'polypeptide(L)'
;MFNDVHNIIVHMRRSHNQAKLSKKLQIFSITRWNSAYDMISSFINVYSELNGVLTERTQKEALTRIDFNDLMAFAKYFKHFVDVTELLSSEKTLTIHLVISLKELLIDLSNEDQSDSQAIKNIKKYI
;
A
#
# COMPACT_ATOMS: atom_id res chain seq x y z
N MET A 1 1.40 5.72 10.96
CA MET A 1 0.66 5.48 9.69
C MET A 1 0.53 4.00 9.34
N PHE A 2 1.57 3.28 8.88
CA PHE A 2 1.45 1.85 8.52
C PHE A 2 0.92 0.96 9.64
N ASN A 3 1.41 1.17 10.86
CA ASN A 3 0.92 0.46 12.05
C ASN A 3 -0.54 0.80 12.36
N ASP A 4 -0.98 2.05 12.17
CA ASP A 4 -2.37 2.45 12.38
C ASP A 4 -3.29 1.76 11.37
N VAL A 5 -2.91 1.73 10.09
CA VAL A 5 -3.62 0.99 9.03
C VAL A 5 -3.73 -0.49 9.40
N HIS A 6 -2.62 -1.11 9.77
CA HIS A 6 -2.59 -2.51 10.17
C HIS A 6 -3.50 -2.79 11.38
N ASN A 7 -3.44 -1.94 12.41
CA ASN A 7 -4.25 -2.09 13.62
C ASN A 7 -5.75 -2.00 13.32
N ILE A 8 -6.16 -1.05 12.47
CA ILE A 8 -7.55 -0.92 12.04
C ILE A 8 -8.00 -2.18 11.28
N ILE A 9 -7.18 -2.69 10.36
CA ILE A 9 -7.50 -3.89 9.58
C ILE A 9 -7.64 -5.11 10.48
N VAL A 10 -6.74 -5.29 11.45
CA VAL A 10 -6.81 -6.36 12.45
C VAL A 10 -8.08 -6.23 13.28
N HIS A 11 -8.41 -5.03 13.75
CA HIS A 11 -9.65 -4.78 14.48
C HIS A 11 -10.89 -5.13 13.64
N MET A 12 -10.95 -4.68 12.39
CA MET A 12 -12.05 -4.97 11.46
C MET A 12 -12.24 -6.47 11.20
N ARG A 13 -11.14 -7.22 11.15
CA ARG A 13 -11.17 -8.68 11.00
C ARG A 13 -11.64 -9.39 12.26
N ARG A 14 -11.20 -8.94 13.44
CA ARG A 14 -11.59 -9.51 14.74
C ARG A 14 -13.03 -9.21 15.11
N SER A 15 -13.53 -8.02 14.77
CA SER A 15 -14.91 -7.60 15.01
C SER A 15 -15.91 -8.12 13.98
N HIS A 16 -15.46 -8.93 13.01
CA HIS A 16 -16.28 -9.43 11.89
C HIS A 16 -16.98 -8.34 11.06
N ASN A 17 -16.52 -7.08 11.16
CA ASN A 17 -17.11 -5.94 10.48
C ASN A 17 -16.63 -5.78 9.02
N GLN A 18 -15.69 -6.60 8.55
CA GLN A 18 -15.27 -6.58 7.14
C GLN A 18 -16.43 -6.78 6.16
N ALA A 19 -17.48 -7.53 6.53
CA ALA A 19 -18.64 -7.76 5.67
C ALA A 19 -19.48 -6.49 5.40
N LYS A 20 -19.26 -5.42 6.18
CA LYS A 20 -19.94 -4.12 6.03
C LYS A 20 -19.23 -3.19 5.03
N LEU A 21 -18.08 -3.60 4.51
CA LEU A 21 -17.29 -2.81 3.55
C LEU A 21 -17.53 -3.31 2.13
N SER A 22 -17.43 -2.41 1.15
CA SER A 22 -17.55 -2.74 -0.27
C SER A 22 -16.42 -3.65 -0.78
N LYS A 23 -15.23 -3.57 -0.18
CA LYS A 23 -14.08 -4.43 -0.48
C LYS A 23 -13.46 -5.00 0.78
N LYS A 24 -12.90 -6.21 0.64
CA LYS A 24 -12.20 -6.88 1.72
C LYS A 24 -10.82 -6.26 1.96
N LEU A 25 -10.59 -5.82 3.19
CA LEU A 25 -9.28 -5.37 3.66
C LEU A 25 -8.27 -6.53 3.66
N GLN A 26 -7.12 -6.30 3.06
CA GLN A 26 -5.99 -7.22 3.05
C GLN A 26 -5.08 -6.96 4.25
N ILE A 27 -4.59 -8.02 4.88
CA ILE A 27 -3.63 -7.89 5.97
C ILE A 27 -2.21 -8.05 5.45
N PHE A 28 -1.27 -7.30 6.02
CA PHE A 28 0.15 -7.48 5.74
C PHE A 28 0.61 -8.92 6.03
N SER A 29 1.51 -9.43 5.19
CA SER A 29 2.07 -10.77 5.31
C SER A 29 3.54 -10.76 4.92
N ILE A 30 4.41 -11.13 5.86
CA ILE A 30 5.86 -11.13 5.64
C ILE A 30 6.29 -12.09 4.52
N THR A 31 5.51 -13.12 4.23
CA THR A 31 5.84 -14.13 3.22
C THR A 31 5.42 -13.73 1.80
N ARG A 32 4.64 -12.66 1.65
CA ARG A 32 4.20 -12.13 0.35
C ARG A 32 4.79 -10.75 0.13
N TRP A 33 5.66 -10.64 -0.86
CA TRP A 33 6.44 -9.42 -1.12
C TRP A 33 5.57 -8.20 -1.44
N ASN A 34 4.40 -8.40 -2.05
CA ASN A 34 3.47 -7.32 -2.44
C ASN A 34 2.44 -6.97 -1.35
N SER A 35 2.46 -7.65 -0.19
CA SER A 35 1.39 -7.52 0.80
C SER A 35 1.25 -6.13 1.42
N ALA A 36 2.34 -5.35 1.46
CA ALA A 36 2.31 -3.96 1.89
C ALA A 36 1.45 -3.10 0.94
N TYR A 37 1.65 -3.25 -0.38
CA TYR A 37 0.84 -2.58 -1.38
C TYR A 37 -0.62 -3.05 -1.32
N ASP A 38 -0.86 -4.37 -1.25
CA ASP A 38 -2.22 -4.92 -1.20
C ASP A 38 -2.98 -4.40 0.03
N MET A 39 -2.32 -4.33 1.19
CA MET A 39 -2.88 -3.78 2.42
C MET A 39 -3.27 -2.32 2.25
N ILE A 40 -2.35 -1.48 1.78
CA ILE A 40 -2.62 -0.04 1.56
C ILE A 40 -3.73 0.14 0.53
N SER A 41 -3.62 -0.52 -0.62
CA SER A 41 -4.56 -0.38 -1.73
C SER A 41 -5.97 -0.78 -1.30
N SER A 42 -6.12 -1.92 -0.62
CA SER A 42 -7.43 -2.33 -0.10
C SER A 42 -7.99 -1.37 0.95
N PHE A 43 -7.13 -0.75 1.78
CA PHE A 43 -7.54 0.24 2.77
C PHE A 43 -8.02 1.55 2.13
N ILE A 44 -7.29 2.06 1.12
CA ILE A 44 -7.67 3.26 0.37
C ILE A 44 -9.06 3.08 -0.26
N ASN A 45 -9.32 1.92 -0.86
CA ASN A 45 -10.58 1.62 -1.53
C ASN A 45 -11.82 1.77 -0.63
N VAL A 46 -11.67 1.59 0.68
CA VAL A 46 -12.77 1.62 1.64
C VAL A 46 -12.62 2.74 2.67
N TYR A 47 -11.66 3.65 2.49
CA TYR A 47 -11.29 4.65 3.48
C TYR A 47 -12.48 5.51 3.92
N SER A 48 -13.31 5.94 2.96
CA SER A 48 -14.52 6.73 3.22
C SER A 48 -15.60 5.97 4.00
N GLU A 49 -15.63 4.64 3.91
CA GLU A 49 -16.60 3.78 4.59
C GLU A 49 -16.17 3.51 6.04
N LEU A 50 -14.87 3.51 6.34
CA LEU A 50 -14.33 3.14 7.65
C LEU A 50 -14.90 3.97 8.79
N ASN A 51 -15.14 5.27 8.59
CA ASN A 51 -15.69 6.13 9.66
C ASN A 51 -17.12 5.71 10.09
N GLY A 52 -17.91 5.18 9.14
CA GLY A 52 -19.27 4.69 9.40
C GLY A 52 -19.31 3.28 10.00
N VAL A 53 -18.27 2.47 9.77
CA VAL A 53 -18.21 1.08 10.22
C VAL A 53 -17.49 0.93 11.56
N LEU A 54 -16.47 1.74 11.82
CA LEU A 54 -15.74 1.73 13.08
C LEU A 54 -16.64 2.26 14.22
N THR A 55 -16.77 1.48 15.29
CA THR A 55 -17.55 1.86 16.48
C THR A 55 -16.65 2.28 17.64
N GLU A 56 -15.46 1.69 17.74
CA GLU A 56 -14.51 1.98 18.82
C GLU A 56 -13.81 3.32 18.63
N ARG A 57 -13.81 4.13 19.70
CA ARG A 57 -13.17 5.45 19.73
C ARG A 57 -11.68 5.39 19.41
N THR A 58 -10.96 4.40 19.95
CA THR A 58 -9.52 4.22 19.73
C THR A 58 -9.18 3.98 18.26
N GLN A 59 -10.02 3.26 17.52
CA GLN A 59 -9.84 3.00 16.09
C GLN A 59 -10.20 4.22 15.24
N LYS A 60 -11.20 5.00 15.65
CA LYS A 60 -11.50 6.29 15.01
C LYS A 60 -10.36 7.28 15.18
N GLU A 61 -9.79 7.36 16.38
CA GLU A 61 -8.60 8.17 16.64
C GLU A 61 -7.41 7.69 15.79
N ALA A 62 -7.21 6.38 15.65
CA ALA A 62 -6.20 5.82 14.75
C ALA A 62 -6.44 6.21 13.29
N LEU A 63 -7.70 6.19 12.82
CA LEU A 63 -8.07 6.60 11.47
C LEU A 63 -7.74 8.09 11.24
N THR A 64 -8.01 8.96 12.22
CA THR A 64 -7.72 10.40 12.09
C THR A 64 -6.22 10.74 12.05
N ARG A 65 -5.35 9.85 12.57
CA ARG A 65 -3.89 10.04 12.48
C ARG A 65 -3.31 9.63 11.13
N ILE A 66 -4.11 9.00 10.26
CA ILE A 66 -3.66 8.59 8.93
C ILE A 66 -3.82 9.77 7.99
N ASP A 67 -2.69 10.23 7.44
CA ASP A 67 -2.71 11.15 6.31
C ASP A 67 -3.06 10.35 5.05
N PHE A 68 -4.27 10.60 4.53
CA PHE A 68 -4.78 9.90 3.35
C PHE A 68 -3.99 10.24 2.07
N ASN A 69 -3.46 11.46 1.97
CA ASN A 69 -2.66 11.88 0.80
C ASN A 69 -1.32 11.15 0.78
N ASP A 70 -0.65 11.06 1.93
CA ASP A 70 0.56 10.25 2.06
C ASP A 70 0.27 8.78 1.75
N LEU A 71 -0.84 8.24 2.24
CA LEU A 71 -1.23 6.85 1.97
C LEU A 71 -1.42 6.59 0.46
N MET A 72 -2.09 7.50 -0.26
CA MET A 72 -2.22 7.43 -1.72
C MET A 72 -0.86 7.54 -2.41
N ALA A 73 0.02 8.43 -1.95
CA ALA A 73 1.36 8.57 -2.50
C ALA A 73 2.17 7.27 -2.34
N PHE A 74 2.09 6.61 -1.17
CA PHE A 74 2.75 5.32 -0.95
C PHE A 74 2.18 4.23 -1.86
N ALA A 75 0.86 4.16 -2.01
CA ALA A 75 0.22 3.19 -2.90
C ALA A 75 0.70 3.38 -4.35
N LYS A 76 0.74 4.62 -4.82
CA LYS A 76 1.23 4.97 -6.17
C LYS A 76 2.69 4.57 -6.34
N TYR A 77 3.54 4.87 -5.36
CA TYR A 77 4.96 4.53 -5.41
C TYR A 77 5.20 3.02 -5.43
N PHE A 78 4.59 2.27 -4.50
CA PHE A 78 4.74 0.82 -4.44
C PHE A 78 4.16 0.10 -5.65
N LYS A 79 3.16 0.69 -6.32
CA LYS A 79 2.60 0.14 -7.55
C LYS A 79 3.65 -0.08 -8.63
N HIS A 80 4.67 0.77 -8.75
CA HIS A 80 5.74 0.59 -9.73
C HIS A 80 6.47 -0.75 -9.55
N PHE A 81 6.78 -1.13 -8.31
CA PHE A 81 7.41 -2.41 -8.00
C PHE A 81 6.47 -3.58 -8.30
N VAL A 82 5.16 -3.38 -8.06
CA VAL A 82 4.16 -4.41 -8.37
C VAL A 82 4.03 -4.65 -9.86
N ASP A 83 3.96 -3.57 -10.65
CA ASP A 83 3.81 -3.67 -12.10
C ASP A 83 5.05 -4.32 -12.75
N VAL A 84 6.26 -3.98 -12.27
CA VAL A 84 7.52 -4.56 -12.75
C VAL A 84 7.61 -6.06 -12.44
N THR A 85 7.26 -6.46 -11.23
CA THR A 85 7.33 -7.87 -10.81
C THR A 85 6.25 -8.71 -11.47
N GLU A 86 5.04 -8.17 -11.70
CA GLU A 86 4.01 -8.83 -12.49
C GLU A 86 4.48 -9.07 -13.93
N LEU A 87 5.09 -8.05 -14.55
CA LEU A 87 5.66 -8.18 -15.88
C LEU A 87 6.76 -9.25 -15.93
N LEU A 88 7.71 -9.23 -14.99
CA LEU A 88 8.80 -10.20 -14.93
C LEU A 88 8.32 -11.62 -14.66
N SER A 89 7.19 -11.78 -13.97
CA SER A 89 6.57 -13.07 -13.67
C SER A 89 5.77 -13.67 -14.84
N SER A 90 5.71 -13.01 -15.99
CA SER A 90 5.00 -13.53 -17.17
C SER A 90 5.63 -14.85 -17.66
N GLU A 91 4.84 -15.92 -17.66
CA GLU A 91 5.24 -17.22 -18.21
C GLU A 91 5.05 -17.31 -19.74
N LYS A 92 4.34 -16.34 -20.33
CA LYS A 92 3.96 -16.36 -21.76
C LYS A 92 4.98 -15.68 -22.66
N THR A 93 5.91 -14.93 -22.09
CA THR A 93 6.89 -14.09 -22.81
C THR A 93 8.22 -14.16 -22.10
N LEU A 94 9.32 -14.32 -22.84
CA LEU A 94 10.66 -14.23 -22.25
C LEU A 94 10.85 -12.84 -21.64
N THR A 95 11.17 -12.76 -20.35
CA THR A 95 11.30 -11.47 -19.63
C THR A 95 12.69 -11.22 -19.06
N ILE A 96 13.60 -12.22 -19.09
CA ILE A 96 14.94 -12.11 -18.51
C ILE A 96 15.76 -10.94 -19.08
N HIS A 97 15.57 -10.64 -20.37
CA HIS A 97 16.24 -9.54 -21.05
C HIS A 97 15.75 -8.16 -20.58
N LEU A 98 14.57 -8.07 -19.95
CA LEU A 98 13.99 -6.84 -19.42
C LEU A 98 14.51 -6.50 -18.02
N VAL A 99 15.15 -7.45 -17.31
CA VAL A 99 15.53 -7.28 -15.90
C VAL A 99 16.40 -6.04 -15.67
N ILE A 100 17.38 -5.80 -16.54
CA ILE A 100 18.28 -4.64 -16.43
C ILE A 100 17.51 -3.34 -16.66
N SER A 101 16.74 -3.25 -17.75
CA SER A 101 15.99 -2.04 -18.08
C SER A 101 14.90 -1.70 -17.06
N LEU A 102 14.22 -2.72 -16.51
CA LEU A 102 13.22 -2.52 -15.48
C LEU A 102 13.84 -2.14 -14.12
N LYS A 103 15.04 -2.62 -13.82
CA LYS A 103 15.81 -2.16 -12.65
C LYS A 103 16.16 -0.67 -12.79
N GLU A 104 16.69 -0.26 -13.94
CA GLU A 104 17.03 1.14 -14.22
C GLU A 104 15.79 2.04 -14.11
N LEU A 105 14.66 1.61 -14.68
CA LEU A 105 13.37 2.29 -14.53
C LEU A 105 12.99 2.50 -13.06
N LEU A 106 13.13 1.46 -12.21
CA LEU A 106 12.79 1.59 -10.79
C LEU A 106 13.73 2.57 -10.08
N ILE A 107 15.03 2.56 -10.38
CA ILE A 107 15.99 3.54 -9.85
C ILE A 107 15.60 4.95 -10.27
N ASP A 108 15.26 5.15 -11.54
CA ASP A 108 14.87 6.46 -12.06
C ASP A 108 13.60 6.98 -11.38
N LEU A 109 12.61 6.10 -11.15
CA LEU A 109 11.38 6.43 -10.41
C LEU A 109 11.63 6.67 -8.91
N SER A 110 12.73 6.15 -8.37
CA SER A 110 13.17 6.36 -6.99
C SER A 110 14.01 7.63 -6.80
N ASN A 111 14.39 8.34 -7.86
CA ASN A 111 15.01 9.65 -7.72
C ASN A 111 14.08 10.65 -7.01
N GLU A 112 14.64 11.53 -6.18
CA GLU A 112 13.87 12.54 -5.44
C GLU A 112 13.20 13.53 -6.41
N ASP A 113 11.88 13.68 -6.30
CA ASP A 113 11.12 14.72 -6.99
C ASP A 113 10.78 15.83 -5.98
N GLN A 114 10.84 17.10 -6.41
CA GLN A 114 10.47 18.23 -5.55
C GLN A 114 9.01 18.14 -5.07
N SER A 115 8.13 17.56 -5.91
CA SER A 115 6.71 17.34 -5.63
C SER A 115 6.41 16.19 -4.68
N ASP A 116 7.40 15.33 -4.36
CA ASP A 116 7.22 14.23 -3.42
C ASP A 116 6.95 14.75 -2.00
N SER A 117 6.03 14.08 -1.30
CA SER A 117 5.85 14.32 0.14
C SER A 117 7.12 13.91 0.91
N GLN A 118 7.32 14.49 2.09
CA GLN A 118 8.47 14.16 2.92
C GLN A 118 8.52 12.65 3.25
N ALA A 119 7.36 12.02 3.36
CA ALA A 119 7.22 10.60 3.64
C ALA A 119 7.76 9.75 2.47
N ILE A 120 7.47 10.13 1.22
CA ILE A 120 8.00 9.47 0.02
C ILE A 120 9.49 9.69 -0.14
N LYS A 121 9.97 10.93 0.04
CA LYS A 121 11.41 11.24 0.01
C LYS A 121 12.19 10.38 1.00
N ASN A 122 11.65 10.17 2.20
CA ASN A 122 12.29 9.33 3.22
C ASN A 122 12.39 7.85 2.78
N ILE A 123 11.41 7.30 2.07
CA ILE A 123 11.49 5.92 1.56
C ILE A 123 12.47 5.82 0.40
N LYS A 124 12.42 6.77 -0.54
CA LYS A 124 13.29 6.80 -1.73
C LYS A 124 14.78 6.77 -1.37
N LYS A 125 15.18 7.36 -0.24
CA LYS A 125 16.56 7.34 0.28
C LYS A 125 17.14 5.95 0.61
N TYR A 126 16.31 4.93 0.72
CA TYR A 126 16.74 3.56 1.05
C TYR A 126 16.83 2.63 -0.16
N ILE A 127 16.58 3.15 -1.37
CA ILE A 127 16.68 2.43 -2.65
C ILE A 127 17.93 2.88 -3.37
#